data_AF-A0A1Y4AYV4-F1
#
_entry.id   AF-A0A1Y4AYV4-F1
#
_cell.length_a   1.000
_cell.length_b   1.000
_cell.length_c   1.000
_cell.angle_alpha   90.00
_cell.angle_beta   90.00
_cell.angle_gamma   90.00
#
_symmetry.space_group_name_H-M   'P 1'
#
loop_
_entity.id
_entity.type
_entity.pdbx_description
1 polymer ?
#
loop_
_entity_poly.entity_id
_entity_poly.type
_entity_poly.pdbx_seq_one_letter_code
_entity_poly.pdbx_strand_id
1 'polypeptide(L)'
;MKKWMFLLVSLFTMQVAMADNDKPIAFEQLPATAQTFIKQHFSDAKVAFVKMEKEFLDSSYDVVFINGDKVEFDKKGNWKEVSCRRMTVPQAVVPVKIQEFVKS
;
A
#
# COMPACT_ATOMS: atom_id res chain seq x y z
N MET A 1 -12.63 -12.60 -48.83
CA MET A 1 -13.58 -12.69 -47.71
C MET A 1 -13.02 -13.49 -46.52
N LYS A 2 -12.65 -14.78 -46.66
CA LYS A 2 -12.26 -15.63 -45.50
C LYS A 2 -10.90 -15.29 -44.85
N LYS A 3 -9.88 -14.89 -45.63
CA LYS A 3 -8.56 -14.48 -45.11
C LYS A 3 -8.58 -13.19 -44.27
N TRP A 4 -9.52 -12.30 -44.56
CA TRP A 4 -9.69 -11.03 -43.85
C TRP A 4 -10.40 -11.25 -42.51
N MET A 5 -11.25 -12.28 -42.44
CA MET A 5 -11.90 -12.71 -41.19
C MET A 5 -10.89 -13.32 -40.20
N PHE A 6 -9.88 -14.06 -40.69
CA PHE A 6 -8.79 -14.58 -39.84
C PHE A 6 -7.87 -13.46 -39.31
N LEU A 7 -7.67 -12.39 -40.08
CA LEU A 7 -6.87 -11.23 -39.67
C LEU A 7 -7.55 -10.42 -38.55
N LEU A 8 -8.87 -10.27 -38.61
CA LEU A 8 -9.66 -9.60 -37.56
C LEU A 8 -9.71 -10.39 -36.25
N VAL A 9 -9.74 -11.74 -36.31
CA VAL A 9 -9.69 -12.61 -35.12
C VAL A 9 -8.30 -12.56 -34.46
N SER A 10 -7.23 -12.35 -35.22
CA SER A 10 -5.86 -12.24 -34.68
C SER A 10 -5.59 -10.95 -33.89
N LEU A 11 -6.33 -9.86 -34.16
CA LEU A 11 -6.22 -8.63 -33.37
C LEU A 11 -6.92 -8.71 -32.01
N PHE A 12 -7.84 -9.66 -31.80
CA PHE A 12 -8.58 -9.79 -30.54
C PHE A 12 -7.85 -10.65 -29.49
N THR A 13 -6.78 -11.35 -29.87
CA THR A 13 -5.97 -12.16 -28.96
C THR A 13 -4.82 -11.38 -28.32
N MET A 14 -4.62 -10.11 -28.68
CA MET A 14 -3.61 -9.26 -28.04
C MET A 14 -4.16 -8.69 -26.74
N GLN A 15 -4.34 -9.58 -25.75
CA GLN A 15 -4.63 -9.15 -24.39
C GLN A 15 -3.38 -8.48 -23.83
N VAL A 16 -3.51 -7.19 -23.51
CA VAL A 16 -2.45 -6.44 -22.85
C VAL A 16 -2.29 -7.04 -21.46
N ALA A 17 -1.19 -7.76 -21.22
CA ALA A 17 -0.84 -8.19 -19.87
C ALA A 17 -0.46 -6.94 -19.08
N MET A 18 -1.41 -6.38 -18.33
CA MET A 18 -1.13 -5.33 -17.36
C MET A 18 -0.50 -6.00 -16.13
N ALA A 19 0.83 -5.94 -16.06
CA ALA A 19 1.55 -6.28 -14.85
C ALA A 19 1.37 -5.18 -13.79
N ASP A 20 1.68 -5.56 -12.56
CA ASP A 20 1.59 -4.81 -11.30
C ASP A 20 1.60 -3.27 -11.43
N ASN A 21 0.65 -2.61 -10.77
CA ASN A 21 0.45 -1.15 -10.85
C ASN A 21 1.27 -0.36 -9.81
N ASP A 22 2.20 -1.03 -9.14
CA ASP A 22 3.04 -0.46 -8.10
C ASP A 22 3.95 0.63 -8.67
N LYS A 23 3.83 1.83 -8.10
CA LYS A 23 4.67 2.98 -8.45
C LYS A 23 5.48 3.41 -7.25
N PRO A 24 6.82 3.41 -7.32
CA PRO A 24 7.63 4.01 -6.26
C PRO A 24 7.32 5.52 -6.22
N ILE A 25 7.11 6.04 -5.01
CA ILE A 25 6.85 7.45 -4.77
C ILE A 25 7.77 7.97 -3.67
N ALA A 26 7.99 9.29 -3.65
CA ALA A 26 8.67 9.93 -2.54
C ALA A 26 7.75 9.97 -1.30
N PHE A 27 8.33 10.00 -0.10
CA PHE A 27 7.56 10.06 1.14
C PHE A 27 6.66 11.32 1.21
N GLU A 28 7.13 12.42 0.65
CA GLU A 28 6.44 13.70 0.56
C GLU A 28 5.20 13.64 -0.34
N GLN A 29 5.09 12.62 -1.20
CA GLN A 29 3.93 12.39 -2.06
C GLN A 29 2.81 11.60 -1.37
N LEU A 30 3.04 11.11 -0.14
CA LEU A 30 1.98 10.53 0.68
C LEU A 30 0.95 11.60 1.08
N PRO A 31 -0.32 11.22 1.32
CA PRO A 31 -1.28 12.10 1.96
C PRO A 31 -0.74 12.65 3.29
N ALA A 32 -1.04 13.91 3.61
CA ALA A 32 -0.54 14.57 4.82
C ALA A 32 -0.89 13.81 6.12
N THR A 33 -2.06 13.18 6.17
CA THR A 33 -2.49 12.32 7.28
C THR A 33 -1.55 11.13 7.48
N ALA A 34 -1.16 10.45 6.39
CA ALA A 34 -0.23 9.33 6.44
C ALA A 34 1.18 9.78 6.85
N GLN A 35 1.67 10.90 6.31
CA GLN A 35 2.96 11.47 6.72
C GLN A 35 2.99 11.77 8.22
N THR A 36 1.90 12.33 8.75
CA THR A 36 1.77 12.66 10.17
C THR A 36 1.74 11.40 11.04
N PHE A 37 0.96 10.39 10.63
CA PHE A 37 0.87 9.11 11.31
C PHE A 37 2.25 8.43 11.44
N ILE A 38 3.01 8.36 10.35
CA ILE A 38 4.36 7.77 10.34
C ILE A 38 5.28 8.56 11.27
N LYS A 39 5.31 9.89 11.16
CA LYS A 39 6.17 10.74 12.01
C LYS A 39 5.82 10.61 13.50
N GLN A 40 4.55 10.42 13.83
CA GLN A 40 4.08 10.35 15.21
C GLN A 40 4.29 8.97 15.86
N HIS A 41 4.04 7.88 15.13
CA HIS A 41 4.03 6.53 15.71
C HIS A 41 5.27 5.70 15.36
N PHE A 42 6.03 6.13 14.35
CA PHE A 42 7.22 5.45 13.83
C PHE A 42 8.41 6.41 13.72
N SER A 43 8.56 7.36 14.67
CA SER A 43 9.59 8.41 14.65
C SER A 43 11.02 7.89 14.52
N ASP A 44 11.30 6.73 15.12
CA ASP A 44 12.63 6.10 15.13
C ASP A 44 12.84 5.17 13.93
N ALA A 45 11.77 4.87 13.18
CA ALA A 45 11.82 3.98 12.03
C ALA A 45 12.31 4.74 10.79
N LYS A 46 13.24 4.13 10.05
CA LYS A 46 13.71 4.66 8.78
C LYS A 46 12.90 4.04 7.65
N VAL A 47 12.30 4.88 6.81
CA VAL A 47 11.59 4.45 5.60
C VAL A 47 12.62 3.90 4.60
N ALA A 48 12.37 2.68 4.11
CA ALA A 48 13.16 2.08 3.04
C ALA A 48 12.62 2.52 1.68
N PHE A 49 11.33 2.38 1.46
CA PHE A 49 10.65 2.86 0.26
C PHE A 49 9.16 3.07 0.53
N VAL A 50 8.55 3.87 -0.34
CA VAL A 50 7.10 4.07 -0.39
C VAL A 50 6.62 3.69 -1.78
N LYS A 51 5.51 2.96 -1.84
CA LYS A 51 4.86 2.58 -3.09
C LYS A 51 3.41 3.00 -3.08
N MET A 52 2.93 3.49 -4.21
CA MET A 52 1.52 3.69 -4.50
C MET A 52 1.05 2.51 -5.34
N GLU A 53 0.05 1.78 -4.85
CA GLU A 53 -0.62 0.75 -5.63
C GLU A 53 -1.89 1.35 -6.22
N LYS A 54 -2.12 1.18 -7.52
CA LYS A 54 -3.38 1.57 -8.16
C LYS A 54 -4.24 0.34 -8.40
N GLU A 55 -5.35 0.28 -7.67
CA GLU A 55 -6.45 -0.62 -7.98
C GLU A 55 -7.37 0.01 -9.04
N PHE A 56 -8.25 -0.80 -9.66
CA PHE A 56 -9.13 -0.34 -10.74
C PHE A 56 -9.92 0.94 -10.42
N LEU A 57 -10.37 1.11 -9.17
CA LEU A 57 -11.17 2.25 -8.71
C LEU A 57 -10.57 2.96 -7.48
N ASP A 58 -9.41 2.53 -7.00
CA ASP A 58 -8.81 3.07 -5.79
C ASP A 58 -7.28 3.13 -5.84
N SER A 59 -6.68 3.70 -4.81
CA SER A 59 -5.24 3.67 -4.62
C SER A 59 -4.90 3.48 -3.16
N SER A 60 -3.91 2.65 -2.89
CA SER A 60 -3.33 2.46 -1.57
C SER A 60 -1.88 2.95 -1.57
N TYR A 61 -1.37 3.20 -0.38
CA TYR A 61 0.02 3.58 -0.18
C TYR A 61 0.65 2.64 0.84
N ASP A 62 1.74 2.01 0.46
CA ASP A 62 2.52 1.14 1.32
C ASP A 62 3.81 1.87 1.71
N VAL A 63 4.03 2.02 3.00
CA VAL A 63 5.29 2.51 3.58
C VAL A 63 6.01 1.32 4.18
N VAL A 64 7.17 0.98 3.61
CA VAL A 64 8.01 -0.12 4.09
C VAL A 64 9.25 0.46 4.76
N PHE A 65 9.52 0.02 5.98
CA PHE A 65 10.67 0.45 6.77
C PHE A 65 11.88 -0.46 6.54
N ILE A 66 13.09 0.01 6.89
CA ILE A 66 14.35 -0.75 6.75
C ILE A 66 14.31 -2.08 7.52
N ASN A 67 13.62 -2.12 8.65
CA ASN A 67 13.47 -3.33 9.45
C ASN A 67 12.45 -4.33 8.87
N GLY A 68 11.76 -3.99 7.77
CA GLY A 68 10.75 -4.81 7.13
C GLY A 68 9.34 -4.68 7.71
N ASP A 69 9.12 -3.77 8.67
CA ASP A 69 7.78 -3.40 9.10
C ASP A 69 7.08 -2.60 7.98
N LYS A 70 5.76 -2.66 7.95
CA LYS A 70 4.93 -2.05 6.90
C LYS A 70 3.73 -1.34 7.48
N VAL A 71 3.36 -0.21 6.90
CA VAL A 71 2.06 0.43 7.11
C VAL A 71 1.40 0.68 5.75
N GLU A 72 0.17 0.20 5.60
CA GLU A 72 -0.67 0.45 4.43
C GLU A 72 -1.67 1.56 4.74
N PHE A 73 -1.87 2.49 3.80
CA PHE A 73 -2.84 3.57 3.88
C PHE A 73 -3.82 3.53 2.71
N ASP A 74 -5.05 3.97 2.96
CA ASP A 74 -6.02 4.26 1.90
C ASP A 74 -5.64 5.53 1.12
N LYS A 75 -6.39 5.83 0.04
CA LYS A 75 -6.17 7.04 -0.78
C LYS A 75 -6.22 8.36 -0.01
N LYS A 76 -6.85 8.40 1.18
CA LYS A 76 -6.97 9.59 2.05
C LYS A 76 -5.86 9.67 3.09
N GLY A 77 -5.03 8.63 3.22
CA GLY A 77 -3.97 8.53 4.21
C GLY A 77 -4.41 7.97 5.55
N ASN A 78 -5.58 7.34 5.64
CA ASN A 78 -5.96 6.58 6.83
C ASN A 78 -5.28 5.22 6.77
N TRP A 79 -4.65 4.78 7.86
CA TRP A 79 -4.00 3.49 7.88
C TRP A 79 -5.06 2.37 7.81
N LYS A 80 -4.78 1.34 7.02
CA LYS A 80 -5.57 0.11 6.86
C LYS A 80 -4.91 -1.06 7.56
N GLU A 81 -3.58 -1.14 7.47
CA GLU A 81 -2.79 -2.21 8.07
C GLU A 81 -1.54 -1.63 8.73
N VAL A 82 -1.22 -2.12 9.92
CA VAL A 82 0.06 -1.87 10.60
C VAL A 82 0.70 -3.21 10.92
N SER A 83 1.71 -3.57 10.13
CA SER A 83 2.39 -4.86 10.17
C SER A 83 3.78 -4.69 10.75
N CYS A 84 3.94 -4.97 12.05
CA CYS A 84 5.23 -4.93 12.72
C CYS A 84 5.74 -6.36 12.91
N ARG A 85 6.68 -6.80 12.07
CA ARG A 85 7.27 -8.16 12.10
C ARG A 85 8.50 -8.24 12.99
N ARG A 86 9.24 -7.14 13.12
CA ARG A 86 10.47 -7.09 13.93
C ARG A 86 10.29 -6.31 15.23
N MET A 87 9.28 -5.44 15.30
CA MET A 87 8.95 -4.64 16.48
C MET A 87 7.52 -4.91 16.94
N THR A 88 7.16 -4.36 18.09
CA THR A 88 5.77 -4.34 18.55
C THR A 88 5.02 -3.20 17.89
N VAL A 89 3.75 -3.42 17.55
CA VAL A 89 2.84 -2.34 17.12
C VAL A 89 2.81 -1.25 18.20
N PRO A 90 3.00 0.04 17.87
CA PRO A 90 2.92 1.12 18.84
C PRO A 90 1.57 1.10 19.56
N GLN A 91 1.57 1.06 20.91
CA GLN A 91 0.32 0.94 21.68
C GLN A 91 -0.66 2.08 21.42
N ALA A 92 -0.17 3.28 21.11
CA ALA A 92 -0.99 4.43 20.76
C ALA A 92 -1.85 4.23 19.49
N VAL A 93 -1.47 3.29 18.62
CA VAL A 93 -2.24 2.95 17.41
C VAL A 93 -3.38 1.98 17.73
N VAL A 94 -3.23 1.16 18.78
CA VAL A 94 -4.21 0.12 19.12
C VAL A 94 -5.34 0.72 19.95
N PRO A 95 -6.62 0.57 19.57
CA PRO A 95 -7.74 1.02 20.39
C PRO A 95 -7.73 0.42 21.81
N VAL A 96 -8.05 1.24 22.81
CA VAL A 96 -7.97 0.86 24.24
C VAL A 96 -8.71 -0.45 24.55
N LYS A 97 -9.93 -0.64 24.02
CA LYS A 97 -10.71 -1.87 24.22
C LYS A 97 -10.00 -3.14 23.71
N ILE A 98 -9.24 -3.03 22.62
CA ILE A 98 -8.46 -4.15 22.08
C ILE A 98 -7.24 -4.41 22.98
N GLN A 99 -6.58 -3.35 23.45
CA GLN A 99 -5.47 -3.49 24.39
C GLN A 99 -5.90 -4.19 25.69
N GLU A 100 -7.06 -3.83 26.23
CA GLU A 100 -7.63 -4.43 27.44
C GLU A 100 -7.96 -5.91 27.22
N PHE A 101 -8.58 -6.24 26.08
CA PHE A 101 -8.91 -7.62 25.72
C PHE A 101 -7.66 -8.50 25.60
N VAL A 102 -6.58 -8.02 24.98
CA VAL A 102 -5.33 -8.79 24.79
C VAL A 102 -4.56 -9.00 26.10
N LYS A 103 -4.72 -8.09 27.08
CA LYS A 103 -4.09 -8.21 28.41
C LYS A 103 -4.82 -9.19 29.34
N SER A 104 -6.06 -9.53 29.03
CA SER A 104 -6.91 -10.44 29.81
C SER A 104 -6.55 -11.89 29.53
#